data_AF-A0A0M3KCT1-F1
#
_entry.id   AF-A0A0M3KCT1-F1
#
_cell.length_a   1.000
_cell.length_b   1.000
_cell.length_c   1.000
_cell.angle_alpha   90.00
_cell.angle_beta   90.00
_cell.angle_gamma   90.00
#
_symmetry.space_group_name_H-M   'P 1'
#
loop_
_entity.id
_entity.type
_entity.pdbx_description
1 polymer ?
#
loop_
_entity_poly.entity_id
_entity_poly.type
_entity_poly.pdbx_seq_one_letter_code
_entity_poly.pdbx_strand_id
1 'polypeptide(L)'
;MVPVERGNADTLLAIIIDKVLPGTTIMSDLWSAYGGIKKLPVKYHHETVNHSQHSVDPNTGICTNGVESMWQKFKMKHKSRFGIDRGLLASYVEEFVWKREFGGEHCLYNLWKQIADMYPI
;
A
#
# COMPACT_ATOMS: atom_id res chain seq x y z
N MET A 1 -4.12 -0.38 -1.37
CA MET A 1 -3.39 0.90 -1.54
C MET A 1 -4.43 2.00 -1.56
N VAL A 2 -4.23 3.11 -0.84
CA VAL A 2 -5.23 4.17 -0.68
C VAL A 2 -4.60 5.51 -1.04
N PRO A 3 -5.14 6.28 -2.00
CA PRO A 3 -4.68 7.63 -2.27
C PRO A 3 -5.04 8.54 -1.10
N VAL A 4 -4.10 9.39 -0.68
CA VAL A 4 -4.30 10.35 0.42
C VAL A 4 -3.89 11.74 -0.05
N GLU A 5 -4.66 12.76 0.34
CA GLU A 5 -4.31 14.14 0.04
C GLU A 5 -3.11 14.61 0.87
N ARG A 6 -3.03 14.19 2.14
CA ARG A 6 -1.95 14.54 3.07
C ARG A 6 -1.39 13.29 3.73
N GLY A 7 -0.15 12.96 3.40
CA GLY A 7 0.63 11.91 4.05
C GLY A 7 1.29 12.41 5.33
N ASN A 8 0.51 12.57 6.40
CA ASN A 8 1.01 12.90 7.73
C ASN A 8 0.67 11.79 8.74
N ALA A 9 1.17 11.92 9.96
CA ALA A 9 0.96 10.93 11.02
C ALA A 9 -0.54 10.69 11.29
N ASP A 10 -1.34 11.75 11.39
CA ASP A 10 -2.77 11.63 11.72
C ASP A 10 -3.55 10.83 10.67
N THR A 11 -3.37 11.17 9.39
CA THR A 11 -3.98 10.43 8.27
C THR A 11 -3.56 8.98 8.28
N LEU A 12 -2.26 8.71 8.50
CA LEU A 12 -1.71 7.37 8.52
C LEU A 12 -2.28 6.53 9.67
N LEU A 13 -2.31 7.07 10.88
CA LEU A 13 -2.81 6.39 12.07
C LEU A 13 -4.30 6.09 11.96
N ALA A 14 -5.08 7.03 11.41
CA ALA A 14 -6.50 6.80 11.13
C ALA A 14 -6.72 5.65 10.12
N ILE A 15 -5.91 5.60 9.05
CA ILE A 15 -5.96 4.51 8.07
C ILE A 15 -5.57 3.17 8.69
N ILE A 16 -4.58 3.14 9.59
CA ILE A 16 -4.18 1.91 10.28
C ILE A 16 -5.34 1.38 11.12
N ILE A 17 -6.02 2.22 11.90
CA ILE A 17 -7.18 1.81 12.70
C ILE A 17 -8.31 1.25 11.82
N ASP A 18 -8.59 1.91 10.69
CA ASP A 18 -9.70 1.54 9.79
C ASP A 18 -9.41 0.28 8.97
N LYS A 19 -8.15 0.07 8.54
CA LYS A 19 -7.79 -0.96 7.55
C LYS A 19 -6.99 -2.14 8.10
N VAL A 20 -6.43 -2.03 9.29
CA VAL A 20 -5.56 -3.07 9.87
C VAL A 20 -6.24 -3.68 11.09
N LEU A 21 -6.42 -5.01 11.04
CA LEU A 21 -7.05 -5.76 12.12
C LEU A 21 -6.34 -5.53 13.46
N PRO A 22 -7.09 -5.34 14.56
CA PRO A 22 -6.50 -5.21 15.88
C PRO A 22 -5.59 -6.38 16.28
N GLY A 23 -4.47 -6.08 16.94
CA GLY A 23 -3.54 -7.10 17.44
C GLY A 23 -2.54 -7.64 16.41
N THR A 24 -2.59 -7.19 15.16
CA THR A 24 -1.63 -7.65 14.14
C THR A 24 -0.25 -7.00 14.27
N THR A 25 0.77 -7.65 13.71
CA THR A 25 2.10 -7.06 13.53
C THR A 25 2.11 -6.11 12.33
N ILE A 26 2.57 -4.89 12.57
CA ILE A 26 2.83 -3.88 11.53
C ILE A 26 4.34 -3.76 11.40
N MET A 27 4.88 -3.99 10.21
CA MET A 27 6.29 -3.81 9.88
C MET A 27 6.44 -2.52 9.05
N SER A 28 7.31 -1.61 9.46
CA SER A 28 7.56 -0.36 8.73
C SER A 28 9.05 0.03 8.73
N ASP A 29 9.39 1.09 7.98
CA ASP A 29 10.64 1.80 8.19
C ASP A 29 10.56 2.71 9.43
N LEU A 30 11.62 3.50 9.67
CA LEU A 30 11.73 4.45 10.78
C LEU A 30 11.20 5.86 10.46
N TRP A 31 10.33 6.03 9.48
CA TRP A 31 9.72 7.34 9.25
C TRP A 31 8.90 7.79 10.47
N SER A 32 9.09 9.05 10.89
CA SER A 32 8.58 9.57 12.16
C SER A 32 7.06 9.48 12.34
N ALA A 33 6.31 9.50 11.23
CA ALA A 33 4.86 9.35 11.23
C ALA A 33 4.39 7.99 11.80
N TYR A 34 5.20 6.93 11.67
CA TYR A 34 4.90 5.61 12.24
C TYR A 34 5.07 5.56 13.77
N GLY A 35 5.74 6.55 14.38
CA GLY A 35 6.00 6.57 15.83
C GLY A 35 4.73 6.60 16.70
N GLY A 36 3.59 7.01 16.13
CA GLY A 36 2.30 7.00 16.82
C GLY A 36 1.64 5.62 16.94
N ILE A 37 2.08 4.61 16.18
CA ILE A 37 1.43 3.29 16.16
C ILE A 37 1.41 2.65 17.56
N LYS A 38 2.52 2.75 18.29
CA LYS A 38 2.64 2.21 19.65
C LYS A 38 1.70 2.87 20.67
N LYS A 39 1.17 4.05 20.35
CA LYS A 39 0.26 4.84 21.20
C LYS A 39 -1.21 4.65 20.84
N LEU A 40 -1.51 3.87 19.80
CA LEU A 40 -2.88 3.58 19.41
C LEU A 40 -3.61 2.82 20.53
N PRO A 41 -4.92 3.04 20.72
CA PRO A 41 -5.70 2.36 21.76
C PRO A 41 -5.73 0.84 21.55
N VAL A 42 -5.52 0.41 20.31
CA VAL A 42 -5.35 -0.97 19.89
C VAL A 42 -3.89 -1.37 20.05
N LYS A 43 -3.62 -2.50 20.71
CA LYS A 43 -2.27 -3.03 20.88
C LYS A 43 -1.77 -3.69 19.59
N TYR A 44 -1.22 -2.89 18.67
CA TYR A 44 -0.47 -3.41 17.52
C TYR A 44 0.96 -3.79 17.93
N HIS A 45 1.49 -4.87 17.35
CA HIS A 45 2.91 -5.19 17.46
C HIS A 45 3.66 -4.40 16.38
N HIS A 46 4.41 -3.36 16.76
CA HIS A 46 5.11 -2.52 15.80
C HIS A 46 6.59 -2.88 15.71
N GLU A 47 6.96 -3.37 14.54
CA GLU A 47 8.29 -3.78 14.16
C GLU A 47 8.86 -2.83 13.11
N THR A 48 10.15 -2.50 13.21
CA THR A 48 10.78 -1.47 12.38
C THR A 48 12.12 -1.92 11.83
N VAL A 49 12.42 -1.56 10.59
CA VAL A 49 13.74 -1.72 9.98
C VAL A 49 14.42 -0.35 9.79
N ASN A 50 15.70 -0.27 10.13
CA ASN A 50 16.50 0.94 9.90
C ASN A 50 17.23 0.89 8.56
N HIS A 51 16.62 1.47 7.53
CA HIS A 51 17.21 1.53 6.18
C HIS A 51 18.49 2.36 6.05
N SER A 52 18.84 3.19 7.04
CA SER A 52 20.15 3.85 7.06
C SER A 52 21.30 2.88 7.38
N GLN A 53 20.98 1.74 7.99
CA GLN A 53 21.94 0.74 8.44
C GLN A 53 21.83 -0.54 7.62
N HIS A 54 20.61 -1.05 7.43
CA HIS A 54 20.36 -2.35 6.81
C HIS A 54 19.05 -2.35 6.02
N SER A 55 19.03 -3.04 4.87
CA SER A 55 17.79 -3.31 4.11
C SER A 55 16.97 -4.46 4.69
N VAL A 56 17.61 -5.29 5.52
CA VAL A 56 17.02 -6.38 6.30
C VAL A 56 17.64 -6.28 7.68
N ASP A 57 16.83 -6.18 8.73
CA ASP A 57 17.36 -6.14 10.09
C ASP A 57 18.05 -7.48 10.42
N PRO A 58 19.34 -7.48 10.79
CA PRO A 58 20.12 -8.72 10.93
C PRO A 58 19.75 -9.55 12.16
N ASN A 59 19.09 -8.94 13.16
CA ASN A 59 18.74 -9.62 14.41
C ASN A 59 17.33 -10.23 14.34
N THR A 60 16.42 -9.55 13.65
CA THR A 60 14.99 -9.89 13.58
C THR A 60 14.56 -10.45 12.24
N GLY A 61 15.36 -10.23 11.18
CA GLY A 61 15.02 -10.60 9.80
C GLY A 61 13.97 -9.69 9.15
N ILE A 62 13.48 -8.64 9.83
CA ILE A 62 12.45 -7.75 9.33
C ILE A 62 12.96 -6.99 8.09
N CYS A 63 12.14 -6.93 7.05
CA CYS A 63 12.39 -6.06 5.89
C CYS A 63 11.10 -5.55 5.26
N THR A 64 11.18 -4.41 4.58
CA THR A 64 10.06 -3.80 3.81
C THR A 64 10.26 -3.89 2.30
N ASN A 65 11.23 -4.70 1.85
CA ASN A 65 11.62 -4.83 0.44
C ASN A 65 10.45 -5.20 -0.50
N GLY A 66 9.53 -6.06 -0.03
CA GLY A 66 8.35 -6.44 -0.80
C GLY A 66 7.44 -5.23 -1.09
N VAL A 67 7.22 -4.40 -0.08
CA VAL A 67 6.43 -3.17 -0.19
C VAL A 67 7.14 -2.17 -1.10
N GLU A 68 8.45 -1.98 -0.95
CA GLU A 68 9.25 -1.10 -1.80
C GLU A 68 9.26 -1.54 -3.27
N SER A 69 9.41 -2.84 -3.53
CA SER A 69 9.34 -3.43 -4.87
C SER A 69 7.97 -3.23 -5.51
N MET A 70 6.89 -3.39 -4.73
CA MET A 70 5.52 -3.10 -5.20
C MET A 70 5.38 -1.61 -5.57
N TRP A 71 5.86 -0.70 -4.73
CA TRP A 71 5.84 0.75 -5.01
C TRP A 71 6.67 1.13 -6.23
N GLN A 72 7.82 0.49 -6.44
CA GLN A 72 8.63 0.65 -7.66
C GLN A 72 7.82 0.29 -8.90
N LYS A 73 7.16 -0.88 -8.92
CA LYS A 73 6.32 -1.33 -10.05
C LYS A 73 5.16 -0.37 -10.33
N PHE A 74 4.47 0.10 -9.29
CA PHE A 74 3.42 1.11 -9.43
C PHE A 74 3.96 2.39 -10.08
N LYS A 75 5.05 2.95 -9.52
CA LYS A 75 5.65 4.21 -10.00
C LYS A 75 6.25 4.12 -11.41
N MET A 76 6.69 2.94 -11.84
CA MET A 76 7.36 2.76 -13.14
C MET A 76 6.50 3.21 -14.32
N LYS A 77 5.21 2.83 -14.35
CA LYS A 77 4.29 3.27 -15.41
C LYS A 77 4.14 4.79 -15.44
N HIS A 78 4.03 5.43 -14.29
CA HIS A 78 3.90 6.89 -14.19
C HIS A 78 5.17 7.62 -14.64
N LYS A 79 6.34 7.12 -14.24
CA LYS A 79 7.64 7.66 -14.67
C LYS A 79 7.83 7.57 -16.18
N SER A 80 7.44 6.44 -16.79
CA SER A 80 7.53 6.26 -18.25
C SER A 80 6.69 7.24 -19.06
N ARG A 81 5.69 7.88 -18.42
CA ARG A 81 4.79 8.88 -19.02
C ARG A 81 5.15 10.32 -18.63
N PHE A 82 6.32 10.54 -18.03
CA PHE A 82 6.77 11.85 -17.52
C PHE A 82 5.84 12.46 -16.46
N GLY A 83 5.13 11.60 -15.72
CA GLY A 83 4.13 12.02 -14.74
C GLY A 83 2.71 11.65 -15.18
N ILE A 84 1.75 11.97 -14.33
CA ILE A 84 0.32 11.80 -14.57
C ILE A 84 -0.45 12.96 -13.98
N ASP A 85 -1.64 13.20 -14.52
CA ASP A 85 -2.61 14.07 -13.88
C ASP A 85 -2.97 13.52 -12.49
N ARG A 86 -2.87 14.37 -11.46
CA ARG A 86 -3.25 14.02 -10.08
C ARG A 86 -4.75 13.71 -9.97
N GLY A 87 -5.59 14.30 -10.82
CA GLY A 87 -7.02 14.00 -10.87
C GLY A 87 -7.32 12.53 -11.22
N LEU A 88 -6.39 11.85 -11.89
CA LEU A 88 -6.53 10.44 -12.27
C LEU A 88 -5.80 9.47 -11.33
N LEU A 89 -5.12 9.97 -10.29
CA LEU A 89 -4.29 9.13 -9.42
C LEU A 89 -5.11 8.01 -8.77
N ALA A 90 -6.33 8.30 -8.32
CA ALA A 90 -7.22 7.30 -7.73
C ALA A 90 -7.50 6.15 -8.71
N SER A 91 -7.90 6.46 -9.94
CA SER A 91 -8.18 5.46 -10.98
C SER A 91 -6.95 4.62 -11.33
N TYR A 92 -5.75 5.20 -11.32
CA TYR A 92 -4.53 4.43 -11.54
C TYR A 92 -4.19 3.49 -10.37
N VAL A 93 -4.45 3.93 -9.13
CA VAL A 93 -4.30 3.07 -7.94
C VAL A 93 -5.28 1.89 -8.02
N GLU A 94 -6.53 2.17 -8.36
CA GLU A 94 -7.57 1.15 -8.56
C GLU A 94 -7.19 0.17 -9.66
N GLU A 95 -6.80 0.66 -10.85
CA GLU A 95 -6.33 -0.17 -11.96
C GLU A 95 -5.16 -1.06 -11.52
N PHE A 96 -4.18 -0.49 -10.79
CA PHE A 96 -3.01 -1.24 -10.34
C PHE A 96 -3.37 -2.34 -9.34
N VAL A 97 -4.19 -2.03 -8.34
CA VAL A 97 -4.66 -3.02 -7.35
C VAL A 97 -5.48 -4.10 -8.05
N TRP A 98 -6.40 -3.71 -8.94
CA TRP A 98 -7.23 -4.65 -9.69
C TRP A 98 -6.38 -5.57 -10.58
N LYS A 99 -5.39 -5.04 -11.32
CA LYS A 99 -4.49 -5.87 -12.16
C LYS A 99 -3.61 -6.80 -11.35
N ARG A 100 -3.32 -6.49 -10.08
CA ARG A 100 -2.57 -7.39 -9.22
C ARG A 100 -3.38 -8.62 -8.81
N GLU A 101 -4.68 -8.46 -8.59
CA GLU A 101 -5.57 -9.55 -8.17
C GLU A 101 -6.18 -10.31 -9.36
N PHE A 102 -6.58 -9.59 -10.42
CA PHE A 102 -7.37 -10.12 -11.53
C PHE A 102 -6.69 -9.99 -12.90
N GLY A 103 -5.45 -9.50 -12.93
CA GLY A 103 -4.67 -9.44 -14.17
C GLY A 103 -4.20 -10.81 -14.66
N GLY A 104 -3.31 -10.79 -15.65
CA GLY A 104 -2.75 -12.01 -16.26
C GLY A 104 -3.51 -12.44 -17.52
N GLU A 105 -3.45 -13.74 -17.82
CA GLU A 105 -3.95 -14.32 -19.08
C GLU A 105 -5.43 -14.01 -19.33
N HIS A 106 -6.26 -14.09 -18.28
CA HIS A 106 -7.70 -13.88 -18.36
C HIS A 106 -8.14 -12.46 -17.98
N CYS A 107 -7.24 -11.48 -18.02
CA CYS A 107 -7.50 -10.11 -17.59
C CYS A 107 -8.78 -9.53 -18.22
N LEU A 108 -8.95 -9.67 -19.54
CA LEU A 108 -10.14 -9.15 -20.23
C LEU A 108 -11.42 -9.87 -19.78
N TYR A 109 -11.37 -11.19 -19.64
CA TYR A 109 -12.51 -11.98 -19.16
C TYR A 109 -12.92 -11.54 -17.75
N ASN A 110 -11.96 -11.40 -16.83
CA ASN A 110 -12.21 -10.95 -15.46
C ASN A 110 -12.84 -9.55 -15.43
N LEU A 111 -12.38 -8.65 -16.30
CA LEU A 111 -12.94 -7.30 -16.43
C LEU A 111 -14.41 -7.35 -16.85
N TRP A 112 -14.71 -8.06 -17.95
CA TRP A 112 -16.06 -8.15 -18.48
C TRP A 112 -17.03 -8.83 -17.52
N LYS A 113 -16.58 -9.91 -16.87
CA LYS A 113 -17.37 -10.62 -15.87
C LYS A 113 -17.77 -9.69 -14.72
N GLN A 114 -16.84 -8.92 -14.16
CA GLN A 114 -17.13 -8.01 -13.06
C GLN A 114 -18.01 -6.83 -13.48
N ILE A 115 -17.84 -6.32 -14.71
CA ILE A 115 -18.75 -5.29 -15.26
C ILE A 115 -20.17 -5.87 -15.35
N ALA A 116 -20.33 -7.09 -15.85
CA ALA A 116 -21.63 -7.75 -15.94
C ALA A 116 -22.25 -7.99 -14.55
N ASP A 117 -21.46 -8.40 -13.56
CA ASP A 117 -21.91 -8.60 -12.18
C ASP A 117 -22.36 -7.28 -11.52
N MET A 118 -21.70 -6.15 -11.82
CA MET A 118 -22.04 -4.84 -11.27
C MET A 118 -23.25 -4.18 -11.95
N TYR A 119 -23.45 -4.44 -13.23
CA TYR A 119 -24.51 -3.83 -14.05
C TYR A 119 -25.37 -4.94 -14.68
N PRO A 120 -26.18 -5.66 -13.89
CA PRO A 120 -27.09 -6.66 -14.42
C PRO A 120 -28.15 -6.00 -15.30
N ILE A 121 -28.46 -6.66 -16.42
CA ILE A 121 -29.46 -6.23 -17.42
C ILE A 121 -30.85 -6.69 -16.99
#